data_AF-G3AMC9-F1
#
_entry.id   AF-G3AMC9-F1
#
_cell.length_a   1.000
_cell.length_b   1.000
_cell.length_c   1.000
_cell.angle_alpha   90.00
_cell.angle_beta   90.00
_cell.angle_gamma   90.00
#
_symmetry.space_group_name_H-M   'P 1'
#
loop_
_entity.id
_entity.type
_entity.pdbx_description
1 polymer ?
#
loop_
_entity_poly.entity_id
_entity_poly.type
_entity_poly.pdbx_seq_one_letter_code
_entity_poly.pdbx_strand_id
1 'polypeptide(L)'
;MSYFDPFEAKLERRNHATIQVTAKFFNNAIPAFNTISLSKLTKFTIQTQITLSQHQIMHILNLDSSEPLHNEVYASLINVVRKTARYLYVNTKLSTLREFPMTNVEFVSFEIARKFPELFYVPVEKSGGEFRLSYKCRFTEMWIITYLLKQEYSKVVDILYSDL
;
A
#
# COMPACT_ATOMS: atom_id res chain seq x y z
N MET A 1 -8.29 25.66 -29.43
CA MET A 1 -7.88 25.72 -28.01
C MET A 1 -8.07 24.33 -27.43
N SER A 2 -6.98 23.64 -27.11
CA SER A 2 -7.00 22.31 -26.48
C SER A 2 -7.43 22.46 -25.02
N TYR A 3 -8.49 21.77 -24.62
CA TYR A 3 -8.94 21.69 -23.22
C TYR A 3 -7.84 20.99 -22.40
N PHE A 4 -7.27 21.67 -21.41
CA PHE A 4 -6.30 21.09 -20.49
C PHE A 4 -7.08 20.43 -19.35
N ASP A 5 -7.12 19.10 -19.33
CA ASP A 5 -7.70 18.34 -18.21
C ASP A 5 -6.61 18.02 -17.17
N PRO A 6 -6.67 18.62 -15.96
CA PRO A 6 -5.69 18.38 -14.89
C PRO A 6 -5.72 16.94 -14.34
N PHE A 7 -6.79 16.18 -14.60
CA PHE A 7 -6.94 14.79 -14.18
C PHE A 7 -6.27 13.82 -15.15
N GLU A 8 -6.29 14.12 -16.45
CA GLU A 8 -5.62 13.35 -17.49
C GLU A 8 -4.09 13.46 -17.36
N ALA A 9 -3.58 14.67 -17.11
CA ALA A 9 -2.17 14.92 -16.78
C ALA A 9 -1.72 14.30 -15.44
N LYS A 10 -2.65 14.09 -14.48
CA LYS A 10 -2.38 13.35 -13.23
C LYS A 10 -2.37 11.84 -13.44
N LEU A 11 -3.15 11.33 -14.39
CA LEU A 11 -3.23 9.90 -14.73
C LEU A 11 -1.99 9.44 -15.52
N GLU A 12 -1.50 10.24 -16.46
CA GLU A 12 -0.26 9.96 -17.21
C GLU A 12 0.99 9.96 -16.30
N ARG A 13 1.06 10.88 -15.32
CA ARG A 13 2.13 10.90 -14.31
C ARG A 13 2.11 9.68 -13.38
N ARG A 14 0.93 9.11 -13.11
CA ARG A 14 0.77 7.88 -12.30
C ARG A 14 1.28 6.63 -13.02
N ASN A 15 1.19 6.57 -14.35
CA ASN A 15 1.66 5.43 -15.13
C ASN A 15 3.20 5.40 -15.26
N HIS A 16 3.86 6.56 -15.43
CA HIS A 16 5.33 6.66 -15.45
C HIS A 16 6.01 6.42 -14.08
N ALA A 17 5.29 6.62 -12.96
CA ALA A 17 5.82 6.41 -11.61
C ALA A 17 5.94 4.92 -11.20
N THR A 18 5.41 3.99 -12.01
CA THR A 18 5.33 2.57 -11.64
C THR A 18 6.68 1.83 -11.73
N ILE A 19 7.68 2.39 -12.44
CA ILE A 19 9.00 1.76 -12.64
C ILE A 19 10.08 2.32 -11.69
N GLN A 20 9.89 3.51 -11.10
CA GLN A 20 10.91 4.13 -10.23
C GLN A 20 10.84 3.70 -8.75
N VAL A 21 9.70 3.19 -8.28
CA VAL A 21 9.51 2.82 -6.87
C VAL A 21 10.36 1.59 -6.49
N THR A 22 10.61 0.68 -7.44
CA THR A 22 11.39 -0.54 -7.23
C THR A 22 12.89 -0.38 -7.53
N ALA A 23 13.28 0.55 -8.41
CA ALA A 23 14.69 0.92 -8.55
C ALA A 23 15.24 1.55 -7.26
N LYS A 24 14.41 2.31 -6.53
CA LYS A 24 14.72 2.81 -5.19
C LYS A 24 14.74 1.71 -4.12
N PHE A 25 13.94 0.65 -4.28
CA PHE A 25 13.92 -0.51 -3.37
C PHE A 25 15.25 -1.27 -3.35
N PHE A 26 15.93 -1.41 -4.51
CA PHE A 26 17.23 -2.08 -4.59
C PHE A 26 18.42 -1.14 -4.37
N ASN A 27 18.32 0.15 -4.74
CA ASN A 27 19.45 1.08 -4.66
C ASN A 27 19.53 1.88 -3.34
N ASN A 28 18.43 2.03 -2.60
CA ASN A 28 18.39 2.85 -1.38
C ASN A 28 18.04 1.99 -0.16
N ALA A 29 18.97 1.15 0.26
CA ALA A 29 19.08 0.81 1.68
C ALA A 29 19.56 2.08 2.42
N ILE A 30 18.64 3.03 2.67
CA ILE A 30 18.94 4.27 3.41
C ILE A 30 18.49 4.12 4.87
N PRO A 31 19.25 4.66 5.85
CA PRO A 31 19.22 4.24 7.24
C PRO A 31 18.06 4.85 8.04
N ALA A 32 17.56 4.04 8.98
CA ALA A 32 16.99 4.40 10.28
C ALA A 32 16.04 5.61 10.36
N PHE A 33 14.75 5.38 10.06
CA PHE A 33 13.67 6.12 10.72
C PHE A 33 13.33 5.41 12.05
N ASN A 34 13.80 5.96 13.18
CA ASN A 34 13.42 5.64 14.57
C ASN A 34 12.76 4.26 14.79
N THR A 35 13.60 3.24 14.76
CA THR A 35 13.29 1.83 14.50
C THR A 35 13.04 0.98 15.76
N ILE A 36 12.30 1.47 16.77
CA ILE A 36 12.07 0.68 18.01
C ILE A 36 10.58 0.38 18.27
N SER A 37 9.64 1.10 17.65
CA SER A 37 8.20 0.81 17.78
C SER A 37 7.52 0.31 16.51
N LEU A 38 8.05 0.66 15.32
CA LEU A 38 7.31 0.63 14.04
C LEU A 38 7.29 -0.74 13.33
N SER A 39 7.94 -1.76 13.90
CA SER A 39 8.02 -3.10 13.31
C SER A 39 7.15 -4.13 14.03
N LYS A 40 6.59 -3.79 15.20
CA LYS A 40 5.82 -4.75 16.00
C LYS A 40 4.47 -5.04 15.36
N LEU A 41 3.75 -4.02 14.87
CA LEU A 41 2.44 -4.22 14.26
C LEU A 41 2.60 -4.79 12.85
N THR A 42 3.58 -4.36 12.06
CA THR A 42 3.96 -5.02 10.79
C THR A 42 4.23 -6.51 11.01
N LYS A 43 5.10 -6.86 11.95
CA LYS A 43 5.43 -8.26 12.28
C LYS A 43 4.18 -9.03 12.72
N PHE A 44 3.37 -8.47 13.61
CA PHE A 44 2.13 -9.08 14.06
C PHE A 44 1.14 -9.32 12.91
N THR A 45 0.97 -8.33 12.03
CA THR A 45 0.08 -8.41 10.85
C THR A 45 0.54 -9.50 9.86
N ILE A 46 1.84 -9.66 9.66
CA ILE A 46 2.35 -10.73 8.80
C ILE A 46 2.19 -12.11 9.49
N GLN A 47 2.31 -12.16 10.82
CA GLN A 47 2.24 -13.41 11.59
C GLN A 47 0.81 -13.89 11.91
N THR A 48 -0.16 -12.98 12.00
CA THR A 48 -1.54 -13.32 12.40
C THR A 48 -2.18 -14.33 11.45
N GLN A 49 -3.13 -15.13 11.93
CA GLN A 49 -3.97 -15.99 11.08
C GLN A 49 -5.37 -15.42 10.88
N ILE A 50 -5.61 -14.20 11.38
CA ILE A 50 -6.90 -13.53 11.26
C ILE A 50 -7.19 -13.23 9.79
N THR A 51 -8.33 -13.72 9.31
CA THR A 51 -8.89 -13.42 8.01
C THR A 51 -9.99 -12.36 8.15
N LEU A 52 -9.83 -11.26 7.41
CA LEU A 52 -10.82 -10.20 7.29
C LEU A 52 -11.48 -10.34 5.93
N SER A 53 -12.80 -10.28 5.91
CA SER A 53 -13.57 -10.27 4.66
C SER A 53 -13.40 -8.93 3.95
N GLN A 54 -13.65 -8.90 2.63
CA GLN A 54 -13.66 -7.66 1.86
C GLN A 54 -14.56 -6.59 2.51
N HIS A 55 -15.75 -6.98 2.96
CA HIS A 55 -16.69 -6.06 3.62
C HIS A 55 -16.09 -5.46 4.91
N GLN A 56 -15.41 -6.27 5.73
CA GLN A 56 -14.75 -5.76 6.94
C GLN A 56 -13.63 -4.78 6.61
N ILE A 57 -12.83 -5.07 5.57
CA ILE A 57 -11.73 -4.18 5.17
C ILE A 57 -12.29 -2.88 4.60
N MET A 58 -13.33 -2.94 3.75
CA MET A 58 -14.01 -1.75 3.24
C MET A 58 -14.54 -0.90 4.39
N HIS A 59 -15.22 -1.52 5.37
CA HIS A 59 -15.71 -0.81 6.56
C HIS A 59 -14.57 -0.13 7.34
N ILE A 60 -13.42 -0.80 7.54
CA ILE A 60 -12.25 -0.21 8.21
C ILE A 60 -11.70 0.99 7.43
N LEU A 61 -11.72 0.92 6.09
CA LEU A 61 -11.31 2.01 5.20
C LEU A 61 -12.36 3.12 5.09
N ASN A 62 -13.48 3.01 5.82
CA ASN A 62 -14.62 3.91 5.74
C ASN A 62 -15.23 3.97 4.32
N LEU A 63 -15.31 2.81 3.68
CA LEU A 63 -15.94 2.57 2.38
C LEU A 63 -17.23 1.77 2.58
N ASP A 64 -18.23 2.10 1.78
CA ASP A 64 -19.53 1.43 1.75
C ASP A 64 -19.60 0.48 0.56
N SER A 65 -19.90 -0.79 0.79
CA SER A 65 -20.03 -1.80 -0.28
C SER A 65 -21.29 -1.63 -1.14
N SER A 66 -22.29 -0.88 -0.67
CA SER A 66 -23.47 -0.56 -1.47
C SER A 66 -23.22 0.54 -2.49
N GLU A 67 -22.16 1.33 -2.31
CA GLU A 67 -21.81 2.46 -3.17
C GLU A 67 -20.87 2.02 -4.31
N PRO A 68 -21.27 2.15 -5.59
CA PRO A 68 -20.45 1.69 -6.73
C PRO A 68 -19.07 2.34 -6.79
N LEU A 69 -18.97 3.65 -6.52
CA LEU A 69 -17.70 4.36 -6.55
C LEU A 69 -16.71 3.84 -5.49
N HIS A 70 -17.21 3.50 -4.30
CA HIS A 70 -16.39 2.92 -3.24
C HIS A 70 -15.87 1.52 -3.61
N ASN A 71 -16.69 0.73 -4.29
CA ASN A 71 -16.28 -0.56 -4.84
C ASN A 71 -15.16 -0.39 -5.89
N GLU A 72 -15.25 0.61 -6.76
CA GLU A 72 -14.20 0.91 -7.74
C GLU A 72 -12.88 1.35 -7.08
N VAL A 73 -12.96 2.24 -6.09
CA VAL A 73 -11.79 2.68 -5.31
C VAL A 73 -11.12 1.50 -4.63
N TYR A 74 -11.91 0.64 -3.98
CA TYR A 74 -11.39 -0.57 -3.32
C TYR A 74 -10.77 -1.53 -4.34
N ALA A 75 -11.43 -1.79 -5.47
CA ALA A 75 -10.91 -2.65 -6.52
C ALA A 75 -9.58 -2.12 -7.09
N SER A 76 -9.46 -0.81 -7.26
CA SER A 76 -8.22 -0.15 -7.68
C SER A 76 -7.09 -0.35 -6.67
N LEU A 77 -7.38 -0.16 -5.38
CA LEU A 77 -6.43 -0.44 -4.29
C LEU A 77 -5.93 -1.89 -4.34
N ILE A 78 -6.86 -2.86 -4.41
CA ILE A 78 -6.52 -4.28 -4.47
C ILE A 78 -5.70 -4.60 -5.71
N ASN A 79 -6.01 -4.01 -6.87
CA ASN A 79 -5.23 -4.21 -8.09
C ASN A 79 -3.78 -3.72 -7.93
N VAL A 80 -3.57 -2.57 -7.28
CA VAL A 80 -2.22 -2.06 -6.99
C VAL A 80 -1.49 -3.01 -6.04
N VAL A 81 -2.13 -3.43 -4.95
CA VAL A 81 -1.54 -4.37 -3.98
C VAL A 81 -1.15 -5.69 -4.65
N ARG A 82 -2.05 -6.26 -5.47
CA ARG A 82 -1.81 -7.51 -6.21
C ARG A 82 -0.65 -7.38 -7.20
N LYS A 83 -0.59 -6.29 -7.97
CA LYS A 83 0.52 -6.03 -8.89
C LYS A 83 1.84 -5.95 -8.13
N THR A 84 1.87 -5.26 -6.99
CA THR A 84 3.04 -5.19 -6.13
C THR A 84 3.43 -6.57 -5.57
N ALA A 85 2.47 -7.35 -5.08
CA ALA A 85 2.71 -8.71 -4.59
C ALA A 85 3.32 -9.61 -5.67
N ARG A 86 2.75 -9.60 -6.88
CA ARG A 86 3.30 -10.31 -8.06
C ARG A 86 4.72 -9.88 -8.37
N TYR A 87 4.96 -8.58 -8.40
CA TYR A 87 6.28 -8.05 -8.66
C TYR A 87 7.29 -8.52 -7.60
N LEU A 88 6.94 -8.42 -6.32
CA LEU A 88 7.80 -8.88 -5.23
C LEU A 88 8.15 -10.36 -5.39
N TYR A 89 7.15 -11.22 -5.61
CA TYR A 89 7.39 -12.66 -5.79
C TYR A 89 8.26 -12.97 -7.01
N VAL A 90 7.98 -12.34 -8.17
CA VAL A 90 8.76 -12.59 -9.39
C VAL A 90 10.24 -12.23 -9.22
N ASN A 91 10.54 -11.18 -8.44
CA ASN A 91 11.90 -10.69 -8.26
C ASN A 91 12.67 -11.36 -7.12
N THR A 92 11.99 -11.93 -6.11
CA THR A 92 12.67 -12.55 -4.96
C THR A 92 12.49 -14.06 -4.85
N LYS A 93 11.41 -14.60 -5.43
CA LYS A 93 11.00 -16.02 -5.36
C LYS A 93 10.83 -16.55 -3.92
N LEU A 94 10.63 -15.65 -2.96
CA LEU A 94 10.40 -16.03 -1.57
C LEU A 94 9.02 -16.67 -1.41
N SER A 95 8.95 -17.73 -0.60
CA SER A 95 7.72 -18.50 -0.41
C SER A 95 6.69 -17.74 0.43
N THR A 96 7.13 -16.85 1.30
CA THR A 96 6.25 -16.04 2.14
C THR A 96 6.75 -14.61 2.31
N LEU A 97 5.82 -13.67 2.49
CA LEU A 97 6.14 -12.29 2.82
C LEU A 97 6.91 -12.16 4.15
N ARG A 98 6.86 -13.18 5.02
CA ARG A 98 7.64 -13.23 6.28
C ARG A 98 9.14 -13.25 6.08
N GLU A 99 9.61 -13.71 4.92
CA GLU A 99 11.02 -13.80 4.59
C GLU A 99 11.62 -12.45 4.17
N PHE A 100 10.79 -11.43 3.90
CA PHE A 100 11.26 -10.10 3.59
C PHE A 100 11.73 -9.36 4.85
N PRO A 101 12.76 -8.49 4.74
CA PRO A 101 13.07 -7.53 5.79
C PRO A 101 11.82 -6.68 6.13
N MET A 102 11.48 -6.56 7.42
CA MET A 102 10.27 -5.85 7.86
C MET A 102 10.24 -4.39 7.39
N THR A 103 11.40 -3.73 7.40
CA THR A 103 11.58 -2.36 6.88
C THR A 103 11.18 -2.23 5.42
N ASN A 104 11.41 -3.27 4.62
CA ASN A 104 11.06 -3.29 3.20
C ASN A 104 9.55 -3.45 3.02
N VAL A 105 8.91 -4.29 3.83
CA VAL A 105 7.45 -4.46 3.82
C VAL A 105 6.76 -3.16 4.24
N GLU A 106 7.22 -2.52 5.32
CA GLU A 106 6.74 -1.21 5.76
C GLU A 106 6.88 -0.16 4.65
N PHE A 107 8.07 -0.04 4.07
CA PHE A 107 8.33 0.90 2.99
C PHE A 107 7.35 0.71 1.82
N VAL A 108 7.18 -0.52 1.36
CA VAL A 108 6.23 -0.85 0.29
C VAL A 108 4.80 -0.50 0.69
N SER A 109 4.40 -0.77 1.94
CA SER A 109 3.07 -0.42 2.44
C SER A 109 2.82 1.09 2.41
N PHE A 110 3.81 1.90 2.80
CA PHE A 110 3.73 3.36 2.70
C PHE A 110 3.68 3.85 1.24
N GLU A 111 4.45 3.26 0.33
CA GLU A 111 4.43 3.61 -1.09
C GLU A 111 3.07 3.33 -1.74
N ILE A 112 2.41 2.22 -1.38
CA ILE A 112 1.05 1.94 -1.84
C ILE A 112 0.07 2.95 -1.23
N ALA A 113 0.16 3.22 0.08
CA ALA A 113 -0.73 4.16 0.76
C ALA A 113 -0.67 5.56 0.14
N ARG A 114 0.52 6.02 -0.29
CA ARG A 114 0.71 7.31 -0.99
C ARG A 114 -0.08 7.44 -2.29
N LYS A 115 -0.47 6.34 -2.93
CA LYS A 115 -1.30 6.35 -4.14
C LYS A 115 -2.79 6.61 -3.85
N PHE A 116 -3.22 6.42 -2.61
CA PHE A 116 -4.60 6.59 -2.15
C PHE A 116 -4.66 7.52 -0.93
N PRO A 117 -4.19 8.78 -1.06
CA PRO A 117 -4.01 9.65 0.09
C PRO A 117 -5.31 9.88 0.89
N GLU A 118 -6.46 9.89 0.21
CA GLU A 118 -7.78 10.09 0.80
C GLU A 118 -8.21 8.95 1.74
N LEU A 119 -7.68 7.74 1.54
CA LEU A 119 -7.98 6.59 2.39
C LEU A 119 -7.05 6.52 3.61
N PHE A 120 -5.77 6.84 3.41
CA PHE A 120 -4.71 6.51 4.37
C PHE A 120 -4.14 7.71 5.11
N TYR A 121 -4.52 8.94 4.75
CA TYR A 121 -4.02 10.15 5.38
C TYR A 121 -5.14 11.11 5.75
N VAL A 122 -4.95 11.79 6.88
CA VAL A 122 -5.84 12.84 7.38
C VAL A 122 -5.10 14.18 7.27
N PRO A 123 -5.71 15.20 6.66
CA PRO A 123 -5.14 16.54 6.68
C PRO A 123 -5.10 17.07 8.11
N VAL A 124 -3.98 17.66 8.50
CA VAL A 124 -3.79 18.31 9.79
C VAL A 124 -3.33 19.74 9.57
N GLU A 125 -4.04 20.67 10.22
CA GLU A 125 -3.66 22.08 10.25
C GLU A 125 -2.36 22.23 11.02
N LYS A 126 -1.41 22.97 10.46
CA LYS A 126 -0.23 23.38 11.21
C LYS A 126 -0.59 24.60 12.05
N SER A 127 -0.44 24.46 13.36
CA SER A 127 -0.46 25.58 14.29
C SER A 127 0.67 26.54 13.92
N GLY A 128 0.36 27.65 13.24
CA GLY A 128 1.40 28.60 12.81
C GLY A 128 1.03 29.64 11.74
N GLY A 129 -0.24 29.85 11.40
CA GLY A 129 -0.68 30.95 10.51
C GLY A 129 -0.38 30.76 9.01
N GLU A 130 0.54 29.89 8.63
CA GLU A 130 0.70 29.45 7.24
C GLU A 130 -0.24 28.26 6.94
N PHE A 131 -1.09 28.40 5.92
CA PHE A 131 -1.88 27.30 5.34
C PHE A 131 -0.95 26.26 4.67
N ARG A 132 -0.24 25.47 5.48
CA ARG A 132 0.48 24.27 5.05
C ARG A 132 -0.27 23.06 5.58
N LEU A 133 -1.01 22.41 4.69
CA LEU A 133 -1.59 21.09 4.96
C LEU A 133 -0.44 20.10 5.22
N SER A 134 -0.32 19.62 6.46
CA SER A 134 0.44 18.40 6.74
C SER A 134 -0.49 17.20 6.72
N TYR A 135 0.06 16.02 6.45
CA TYR A 135 -0.73 14.78 6.41
C TYR A 135 -0.27 13.87 7.54
N LYS A 136 -1.21 13.42 8.36
CA LYS A 136 -0.98 12.38 9.37
C LYS A 136 -1.52 11.06 8.84
N CYS A 137 -0.80 9.96 9.09
CA CYS A 137 -1.28 8.64 8.72
C CYS A 137 -2.56 8.31 9.50
N ARG A 138 -3.59 7.83 8.81
CA ARG A 138 -4.86 7.41 9.41
C ARG A 138 -4.70 6.11 10.20
N PHE A 139 -3.80 5.24 9.74
CA PHE A 139 -3.53 3.94 10.35
C PHE A 139 -2.06 3.83 10.73
N THR A 140 -1.80 3.36 11.95
CA THR A 140 -0.45 3.09 12.44
C THR A 140 0.26 2.08 11.53
N GLU A 141 1.50 2.38 11.14
CA GLU A 141 2.37 1.50 10.32
C GLU A 141 1.75 1.04 8.99
N MET A 142 0.70 1.69 8.50
CA MET A 142 -0.05 1.25 7.31
C MET A 142 -0.44 -0.23 7.37
N TRP A 143 -0.80 -0.72 8.57
CA TRP A 143 -1.01 -2.14 8.82
C TRP A 143 -2.04 -2.77 7.89
N ILE A 144 -3.05 -2.01 7.44
CA ILE A 144 -4.08 -2.49 6.50
C ILE A 144 -3.46 -2.82 5.14
N ILE A 145 -2.52 -2.01 4.66
CA ILE A 145 -1.81 -2.31 3.41
C ILE A 145 -0.92 -3.53 3.61
N THR A 146 -0.18 -3.60 4.72
CA THR A 146 0.64 -4.77 5.04
C THR A 146 -0.20 -6.05 5.09
N TYR A 147 -1.40 -5.95 5.64
CA TYR A 147 -2.37 -7.05 5.70
C TYR A 147 -2.82 -7.49 4.31
N LEU A 148 -3.26 -6.54 3.48
CA LEU A 148 -3.68 -6.80 2.10
C LEU A 148 -2.53 -7.37 1.26
N LEU A 149 -1.32 -6.84 1.42
CA LEU A 149 -0.12 -7.29 0.72
C LEU A 149 0.19 -8.74 1.06
N LYS A 150 0.12 -9.10 2.34
CA LYS A 150 0.27 -10.49 2.79
C LYS A 150 -0.76 -11.41 2.13
N GLN A 151 -2.05 -11.04 2.16
CA GLN A 151 -3.10 -11.85 1.56
C GLN A 151 -2.88 -12.07 0.06
N GLU A 152 -2.61 -11.00 -0.70
CA GLU A 152 -2.39 -11.11 -2.14
C GLU A 152 -1.08 -11.82 -2.47
N TYR A 153 -0.03 -11.66 -1.65
CA TYR A 153 1.23 -12.39 -1.82
C TYR A 153 1.03 -13.90 -1.67
N SER A 154 0.33 -14.34 -0.63
CA SER A 154 -0.01 -15.76 -0.46
C SER A 154 -0.77 -16.30 -1.67
N LYS A 155 -1.78 -15.58 -2.17
CA LYS A 155 -2.52 -16.00 -3.38
C LYS A 155 -1.61 -16.13 -4.61
N VAL A 156 -0.67 -15.20 -4.79
CA VAL A 156 0.28 -15.24 -5.91
C VAL A 156 1.19 -16.45 -5.84
N VAL A 157 1.71 -16.74 -4.64
CA VAL A 157 2.52 -17.93 -4.37
C VAL A 157 1.71 -19.18 -4.69
N ASP A 158 0.51 -19.33 -4.12
CA ASP A 158 -0.32 -20.52 -4.29
C ASP A 158 -0.65 -20.80 -5.77
N ILE A 159 -0.98 -19.75 -6.54
CA ILE A 159 -1.24 -19.87 -7.98
C ILE A 159 0.01 -20.36 -8.73
N LEU A 160 1.16 -19.73 -8.51
CA LEU A 160 2.38 -20.03 -9.25
C LEU A 160 3.03 -21.37 -8.85
N TYR A 161 2.71 -21.92 -7.68
CA TYR A 161 3.07 -23.28 -7.29
C TYR A 161 2.07 -24.32 -7.79
N SER A 162 0.82 -23.95 -8.10
CA SER A 162 -0.19 -24.87 -8.65
C SER A 162 -0.01 -25.13 -10.16
N ASP A 163 0.78 -24.29 -10.84
CA ASP A 163 1.12 -24.41 -12.26
C ASP A 163 2.42 -25.23 -12.52
N LEU A 164 3.00 -25.85 -11.48
CA LEU A 164 4.18 -26.73 -11.50
C LEU A 164 3.78 -28.18 -11.22
#